data_AF-A0A812E1L1-F1
#
_entry.id   AF-A0A812E1L1-F1
#
_cell.length_a   1.000
_cell.length_b   1.000
_cell.length_c   1.000
_cell.angle_alpha   90.00
_cell.angle_beta   90.00
_cell.angle_gamma   90.00
#
_symmetry.space_group_name_H-M   'P 1'
#
loop_
_entity.id
_entity.type
_entity.pdbx_description
1 polymer ?
#
loop_
_entity_poly.entity_id
_entity_poly.type
_entity_poly.pdbx_seq_one_letter_code
_entity_poly.pdbx_strand_id
1 'polypeptide(L)'
;MTVNFQEELQKWADYDYYEENVHKIQLPFTLAADNQVTLEQQKERREQHIQRLKEINAKRRLEKLQENEEQLQQLMSIQLLLEEEDEDALKKYGRALKNMGFRSSEDLQVAINKLTINIQRTKAKILGKELPEEPEAKAESKFDLLHIPDEMLTAEQQAAKKKQHILKSAHEGRARAHALQRAKRQKEMAEEMVMEEKRLTDFESWLHEVRQKRKELQESRAIRRQRRADMAKRRTLASQQRMRIISQLAQNTKKHKDDNFGQNDADWDVYKAINTEGGDTDSEAEEEQLEELEAMLRDYDPEFQKELEENAGIGEFDIAEYYRLHLGVERIRVPELLFQPSMIGNEQAGLAETVDYVLKKCSPEDQNALVQCVFLTGSNAMFPNFNKRMERELLEIRPFQSTFSVYRAADPILDSWYGARQWALSPLEAIKEEVYVAPAPKDTSRGASPLLLDQFRRFNLRVFIRERAAFLPQSSSRLRSPLMSLNIKDVTVNKPVENCSKEMTEGRSSSRTTEKFA
;
A
#
# COMPACT_ATOMS: atom_id res chain seq x y z
N MET A 1 3.10 -23.75 26.48
CA MET A 1 1.94 -24.46 25.92
C MET A 1 0.76 -24.20 26.85
N THR A 2 -0.43 -24.09 26.28
CA THR A 2 -1.67 -23.86 27.04
C THR A 2 -2.24 -25.19 27.49
N VAL A 3 -2.85 -25.20 28.68
CA VAL A 3 -3.69 -26.32 29.09
C VAL A 3 -4.92 -26.26 28.18
N ASN A 4 -5.85 -25.32 28.40
CA ASN A 4 -6.99 -25.12 27.49
C ASN A 4 -6.67 -24.09 26.40
N PHE A 5 -6.52 -24.58 25.17
CA PHE A 5 -6.21 -23.73 24.02
C PHE A 5 -7.35 -22.76 23.70
N GLN A 6 -8.61 -23.22 23.74
CA GLN A 6 -9.75 -22.41 23.35
C GLN A 6 -10.04 -21.29 24.36
N GLU A 7 -9.98 -21.59 25.65
CA GLU A 7 -10.13 -20.58 26.71
C GLU A 7 -8.99 -19.56 26.66
N GLU A 8 -7.74 -19.99 26.43
CA GLU A 8 -6.64 -19.06 26.33
C GLU A 8 -6.80 -18.15 25.11
N LEU A 9 -7.19 -18.71 23.96
CA LEU A 9 -7.40 -17.95 22.73
C LEU A 9 -8.45 -16.84 22.91
N GLN A 10 -9.47 -17.05 23.74
CA GLN A 10 -10.46 -16.03 24.08
C GLN A 10 -9.86 -14.87 24.88
N LYS A 11 -8.90 -15.13 25.78
CA LYS A 11 -8.20 -14.07 26.52
C LYS A 11 -7.37 -13.18 25.61
N TRP A 12 -6.74 -13.77 24.58
CA TRP A 12 -5.97 -13.02 23.59
C TRP A 12 -6.83 -12.09 22.70
N ALA A 13 -8.16 -12.19 22.75
CA ALA A 13 -9.05 -11.23 22.10
C ALA A 13 -9.22 -9.93 22.90
N ASP A 14 -8.88 -9.93 24.19
CA ASP A 14 -8.93 -8.75 25.05
C ASP A 14 -7.66 -7.90 24.87
N TYR A 15 -7.85 -6.58 24.76
CA TYR A 15 -6.76 -5.64 24.47
C TYR A 15 -5.78 -5.52 25.64
N ASP A 16 -6.30 -5.43 26.87
CA ASP A 16 -5.47 -5.30 28.07
C ASP A 16 -4.60 -6.54 28.26
N TYR A 17 -5.19 -7.72 28.07
CA TYR A 17 -4.46 -8.98 28.09
C TYR A 17 -3.41 -9.08 26.97
N TYR A 18 -3.71 -8.58 25.77
CA TYR A 18 -2.76 -8.56 24.66
C TYR A 18 -1.54 -7.71 24.97
N GLU A 19 -1.71 -6.46 25.43
CA GLU A 19 -0.58 -5.56 25.74
C GLU A 19 0.32 -6.10 26.85
N GLU A 20 -0.25 -6.75 27.87
CA GLU A 20 0.53 -7.33 28.97
C GLU A 20 1.32 -8.59 28.55
N ASN A 21 0.82 -9.38 27.60
CA ASN A 21 1.36 -10.70 27.27
C ASN A 21 2.12 -10.75 25.93
N VAL A 22 1.99 -9.74 25.07
CA VAL A 22 2.70 -9.64 23.80
C VAL A 22 4.20 -9.50 24.04
N HIS A 23 5.00 -10.30 23.32
CA HIS A 23 6.45 -10.19 23.35
C HIS A 23 6.91 -9.33 22.19
N LYS A 24 7.44 -8.15 22.49
CA LYS A 24 7.95 -7.19 21.50
C LYS A 24 9.45 -7.46 21.30
N ILE A 25 9.85 -7.84 20.09
CA ILE A 25 11.25 -8.10 19.71
C ILE A 25 11.71 -6.94 18.83
N GLN A 26 12.70 -6.20 19.29
CA GLN A 26 13.31 -5.14 18.50
C GLN A 26 14.27 -5.72 17.47
N LEU A 27 14.02 -5.45 16.19
CA LEU A 27 14.96 -5.72 15.11
C LEU A 27 15.94 -4.55 14.95
N PRO A 28 17.15 -4.79 14.43
CA PRO A 28 18.09 -3.72 14.15
C PRO A 28 17.51 -2.75 13.12
N PHE A 29 17.62 -1.45 13.42
CA PHE A 29 17.20 -0.36 12.55
C PHE A 29 18.22 0.77 12.57
N THR A 30 18.29 1.51 11.48
CA THR A 30 19.07 2.74 11.39
C THR A 30 18.11 3.91 11.46
N LEU A 31 18.22 4.73 12.50
CA LEU A 31 17.66 6.07 12.48
C LEU A 31 18.36 6.80 11.34
N ALA A 32 17.61 7.23 10.32
CA ALA A 32 18.13 8.23 9.42
C ALA A 32 18.47 9.42 10.31
N ALA A 33 19.76 9.76 10.45
CA ALA A 33 20.17 10.98 11.13
C ALA A 33 19.29 12.09 10.57
N ASP A 34 18.62 12.85 11.44
CA ASP A 34 17.71 13.91 11.05
C ASP A 34 18.37 14.68 9.91
N ASN A 35 17.89 14.43 8.70
CA ASN A 35 18.22 15.23 7.55
C ASN A 35 17.42 16.51 7.78
N GLN A 36 17.83 17.31 8.76
CA GLN A 36 17.51 18.72 8.85
C GLN A 36 18.22 19.38 7.67
N VAL A 37 17.72 19.07 6.47
CA VAL A 37 17.97 19.85 5.27
C VAL A 37 17.36 21.19 5.63
N THR A 38 18.24 22.16 5.89
CA THR A 38 17.85 23.52 6.26
C THR A 38 16.80 24.04 5.29
N LEU A 39 15.91 24.90 5.78
CA LEU A 39 14.80 25.48 5.02
C LEU A 39 15.28 26.10 3.67
N GLU A 40 16.51 26.60 3.65
CA GLU A 40 17.22 27.10 2.47
C GLU A 40 17.55 26.02 1.44
N GLN A 41 18.08 24.87 1.85
CA GLN A 41 18.39 23.77 0.93
C GLN A 41 17.12 23.14 0.33
N GLN A 42 15.99 23.18 1.05
CA GLN A 42 14.70 22.77 0.49
C GLN A 42 14.19 23.78 -0.54
N LYS A 43 14.27 25.08 -0.27
CA LYS A 43 13.90 26.14 -1.23
C LYS A 43 14.76 26.06 -2.49
N GLU A 44 16.05 25.86 -2.35
CA GLU A 44 16.97 25.76 -3.49
C GLU A 44 16.69 24.52 -4.36
N ARG A 45 16.42 23.36 -3.74
CA ARG A 45 15.99 22.15 -4.48
C ARG A 45 14.65 22.36 -5.19
N ARG A 46 13.71 23.09 -4.57
CA ARG A 46 12.41 23.44 -5.18
C ARG A 46 12.60 24.36 -6.39
N GLU A 47 13.42 25.40 -6.26
CA GLU A 47 13.74 26.33 -7.35
C GLU A 47 14.44 25.63 -8.52
N GLN A 48 15.41 24.76 -8.24
CA GLN A 48 16.10 23.97 -9.26
C GLN A 48 15.15 23.02 -9.99
N HIS A 49 14.17 22.44 -9.28
CA HIS A 49 13.17 21.58 -9.91
C HIS A 49 12.20 22.37 -10.80
N ILE A 50 11.71 23.52 -10.34
CA ILE A 50 10.86 24.43 -11.11
C ILE A 50 11.60 24.93 -12.36
N GLN A 51 12.88 25.27 -12.23
CA GLN A 51 13.71 25.73 -13.35
C GLN A 51 13.88 24.63 -14.41
N ARG A 52 14.16 23.38 -14.00
CA ARG A 52 14.22 22.22 -14.92
C ARG A 52 12.90 21.98 -15.64
N LEU A 53 11.77 22.12 -14.96
CA LEU A 53 10.44 21.98 -15.58
C LEU A 53 10.16 23.09 -16.60
N LYS A 54 10.53 24.33 -16.30
CA LYS A 54 10.43 25.46 -17.23
C LYS A 54 11.31 25.24 -18.48
N GLU A 55 12.53 24.75 -18.31
CA GLU A 55 13.46 24.43 -19.40
C GLU A 55 12.95 23.29 -20.28
N ILE A 56 12.45 22.20 -19.69
CA ILE A 56 11.86 21.07 -20.43
C ILE A 56 10.64 21.54 -21.25
N ASN A 57 9.77 22.36 -20.65
CA ASN A 57 8.60 22.89 -21.35
C ASN A 57 8.96 23.90 -22.45
N ALA A 58 9.97 24.75 -22.24
CA ALA A 58 10.48 25.66 -23.26
C ALA A 58 11.11 24.88 -24.44
N LYS A 59 11.90 23.84 -24.15
CA LYS A 59 12.51 22.97 -25.16
C LYS A 59 11.45 22.26 -26.00
N ARG A 60 10.43 21.67 -25.37
CA ARG A 60 9.29 21.05 -26.09
C ARG A 60 8.51 22.03 -26.98
N ARG A 61 8.42 23.31 -26.59
CA ARG A 61 7.77 24.35 -27.40
C ARG A 61 8.62 24.69 -28.64
N LEU A 62 9.94 24.72 -28.49
CA LEU A 62 10.87 24.94 -29.60
C LEU A 62 10.89 23.74 -30.57
N GLU A 63 10.91 22.51 -30.07
CA GLU A 63 10.84 21.30 -30.89
C GLU A 63 9.56 21.28 -31.74
N LYS A 64 8.40 21.58 -31.13
CA LYS A 64 7.13 21.72 -31.87
C LYS A 64 7.14 22.86 -32.88
N LEU A 65 7.83 23.97 -32.60
CA LEU A 65 7.96 25.07 -33.56
C LEU A 65 8.73 24.58 -34.78
N GLN A 66 9.85 23.90 -34.57
CA GLN A 66 10.69 23.35 -35.63
C GLN A 66 9.93 22.32 -36.49
N GLU A 67 9.20 21.39 -35.87
CA GLU A 67 8.36 20.42 -36.60
C GLU A 67 7.33 21.12 -37.50
N ASN A 68 6.68 22.18 -37.01
CA ASN A 68 5.72 22.94 -37.81
C ASN A 68 6.40 23.69 -38.97
N GLU A 69 7.61 24.23 -38.76
CA GLU A 69 8.39 24.88 -39.82
C GLU A 69 8.85 23.89 -40.90
N GLU A 70 9.31 22.70 -40.52
CA GLU A 70 9.66 21.62 -41.45
C GLU A 70 8.43 21.16 -42.25
N GLN A 71 7.28 21.01 -41.60
CA GLN A 71 6.02 20.71 -42.28
C GLN A 71 5.62 21.82 -43.27
N LEU A 72 5.77 23.10 -42.89
CA LEU A 72 5.51 24.22 -43.79
C LEU A 72 6.45 24.20 -45.00
N GLN A 73 7.75 23.93 -44.80
CA GLN A 73 8.71 23.79 -45.88
C GLN A 73 8.36 22.63 -46.83
N GLN A 74 7.92 21.49 -46.30
CA GLN A 74 7.45 20.37 -47.10
C GLN A 74 6.24 20.78 -47.97
N LEU A 75 5.24 21.45 -47.39
CA LEU A 75 4.08 21.90 -48.15
C LEU A 75 4.43 22.95 -49.20
N MET A 76 5.33 23.89 -48.89
CA MET A 76 5.83 24.89 -49.84
C MET A 76 6.63 24.25 -50.98
N SER A 77 7.40 23.19 -50.72
CA SER A 77 8.11 22.44 -51.77
C SER A 77 7.13 21.75 -52.74
N ILE A 78 6.00 21.26 -52.24
CA ILE A 78 4.93 20.70 -53.08
C ILE A 78 4.29 21.81 -53.92
N GLN A 79 4.11 23.01 -53.36
CA GLN A 79 3.61 24.16 -54.11
C GLN A 79 4.58 24.59 -55.23
N LEU A 80 5.89 24.56 -55.01
CA LEU A 80 6.89 24.88 -56.05
C LEU A 80 6.87 23.90 -57.23
N LEU A 81 6.58 22.62 -56.98
CA LEU A 81 6.42 21.62 -58.06
C LEU A 81 5.20 21.89 -58.97
N LEU A 82 4.27 22.73 -58.54
CA LEU A 82 3.15 23.20 -59.37
C LEU A 82 3.56 24.35 -60.29
N GLU A 83 4.58 25.12 -59.91
CA GLU A 83 5.08 26.28 -60.68
C GLU A 83 6.05 25.86 -61.80
N GLU A 84 6.65 24.65 -61.71
CA GLU A 84 7.46 24.05 -62.77
C GLU A 84 6.56 23.44 -63.87
N GLU A 85 6.59 24.00 -65.09
CA GLU A 85 5.73 23.61 -66.24
C GLU A 85 6.15 22.28 -66.92
N ASP A 86 6.89 21.41 -66.24
CA ASP A 86 7.36 20.12 -66.77
C ASP A 86 6.34 18.99 -66.52
N GLU A 87 6.08 18.15 -67.54
CA GLU A 87 5.13 17.02 -67.45
C GLU A 87 5.48 16.00 -66.34
N ASP A 88 6.77 15.85 -66.04
CA ASP A 88 7.24 14.99 -64.96
C ASP A 88 7.09 15.62 -63.57
N ALA A 89 7.15 16.96 -63.48
CA ALA A 89 6.88 17.71 -62.26
C ALA A 89 5.40 17.61 -61.86
N LEU A 90 4.49 17.74 -62.84
CA LEU A 90 3.04 17.61 -62.61
C LEU A 90 2.64 16.21 -62.10
N LYS A 91 3.29 15.15 -62.61
CA LYS A 91 3.10 13.76 -62.12
C LYS A 91 3.63 13.57 -60.71
N LYS A 92 4.76 14.20 -60.35
CA LYS A 92 5.31 14.19 -58.98
C LYS A 92 4.43 14.98 -58.03
N TYR A 93 3.91 16.14 -58.44
CA TYR A 93 2.96 16.94 -57.70
C TYR A 93 1.69 16.15 -57.35
N GLY A 94 1.05 15.51 -58.35
CA GLY A 94 -0.15 14.70 -58.12
C GLY A 94 0.07 13.51 -57.17
N ARG A 95 1.26 12.89 -57.21
CA ARG A 95 1.64 11.84 -56.24
C ARG A 95 1.87 12.41 -54.84
N ALA A 96 2.60 13.52 -54.72
CA ALA A 96 2.88 14.17 -53.44
C ALA A 96 1.60 14.66 -52.75
N LEU A 97 0.66 15.23 -53.52
CA LEU A 97 -0.61 15.73 -53.04
C LEU A 97 -1.50 14.60 -52.49
N LYS A 98 -1.51 13.43 -53.17
CA LYS A 98 -2.18 12.21 -52.70
C LYS A 98 -1.51 11.61 -51.46
N ASN A 99 -0.17 11.62 -51.40
CA ASN A 99 0.59 11.09 -50.27
C ASN A 99 0.39 11.92 -48.99
N MET A 100 0.26 13.24 -49.11
CA MET A 100 -0.04 14.14 -47.98
C MET A 100 -1.56 14.24 -47.69
N GLY A 101 -2.41 13.56 -48.45
CA GLY A 101 -3.85 13.44 -48.18
C GLY A 101 -4.70 14.63 -48.62
N PHE A 102 -4.15 15.56 -49.41
CA PHE A 102 -4.93 16.67 -49.97
C PHE A 102 -5.72 16.20 -51.19
N ARG A 103 -6.87 16.83 -51.45
CA ARG A 103 -7.75 16.49 -52.59
C ARG A 103 -7.71 17.55 -53.68
N SER A 104 -7.41 18.80 -53.30
CA SER A 104 -7.33 19.95 -54.20
C SER A 104 -6.10 20.81 -53.90
N SER A 105 -5.66 21.58 -54.91
CA SER A 105 -4.63 22.63 -54.75
C SER A 105 -5.06 23.71 -53.75
N GLU A 106 -6.36 24.00 -53.67
CA GLU A 106 -6.93 24.97 -52.72
C GLU A 106 -6.82 24.49 -51.26
N ASP A 107 -6.98 23.19 -51.03
CA ASP A 107 -6.84 22.59 -49.69
C ASP A 107 -5.40 22.69 -49.17
N LEU A 108 -4.42 22.51 -50.07
CA LEU A 108 -3.00 22.69 -49.79
C LEU A 108 -2.70 24.16 -49.40
N GLN A 109 -3.24 25.12 -50.15
CA GLN A 109 -3.06 26.55 -49.87
C GLN A 109 -3.67 26.96 -48.51
N VAL A 110 -4.83 26.40 -48.15
CA VAL A 110 -5.47 26.63 -46.84
C VAL A 110 -4.64 26.04 -45.71
N ALA A 111 -4.03 24.86 -45.91
CA ALA A 111 -3.16 24.24 -44.92
C ALA A 111 -1.86 25.05 -44.70
N ILE A 112 -1.23 25.54 -45.77
CA ILE A 112 -0.05 26.42 -45.72
C ILE A 112 -0.35 27.70 -44.94
N ASN A 113 -1.48 28.36 -45.23
CA ASN A 113 -1.88 29.59 -44.54
C ASN A 113 -2.17 29.35 -43.04
N LYS A 114 -2.85 28.25 -42.70
CA LYS A 114 -3.11 27.88 -41.30
C LYS A 114 -1.82 27.58 -40.53
N LEU A 115 -0.90 26.82 -41.13
CA LEU A 115 0.41 26.51 -40.51
C LEU A 115 1.25 27.78 -40.34
N THR A 116 1.27 28.67 -41.33
CA THR A 116 1.98 29.95 -41.26
C THR A 116 1.48 30.82 -40.10
N ILE A 117 0.16 30.97 -39.95
CA ILE A 117 -0.44 31.73 -38.84
C ILE A 117 -0.12 31.07 -37.48
N ASN A 118 -0.16 29.74 -37.41
CA ASN A 118 0.17 29.02 -36.18
C ASN A 118 1.64 29.20 -35.79
N ILE A 119 2.58 29.14 -36.75
CA ILE A 119 4.01 29.40 -36.53
C ILE A 119 4.24 30.85 -36.08
N GLN A 120 3.55 31.82 -36.67
CA GLN A 120 3.65 33.23 -36.25
C GLN A 120 3.14 33.42 -34.82
N ARG A 121 2.01 32.79 -34.45
CA ARG A 121 1.46 32.83 -33.08
C ARG A 121 2.37 32.14 -32.06
N THR A 122 2.95 30.99 -32.38
CA THR A 122 3.88 30.29 -31.48
C THR A 122 5.20 31.05 -31.32
N LYS A 123 5.75 31.64 -32.39
CA LYS A 123 6.90 32.55 -32.32
C LYS A 123 6.64 33.78 -31.45
N ALA A 124 5.48 34.41 -31.61
CA ALA A 124 5.11 35.58 -30.81
C ALA A 124 4.94 35.24 -29.31
N LYS A 125 4.38 34.07 -28.99
CA LYS A 125 4.30 33.56 -27.61
C LYS A 125 5.67 33.26 -26.98
N ILE A 126 6.64 32.81 -27.78
CA ILE A 126 8.03 32.59 -27.32
C ILE A 126 8.74 33.93 -27.10
N LEU A 127 8.46 34.94 -27.92
CA LEU A 127 9.05 36.29 -27.83
C LEU A 127 8.34 37.20 -26.81
N GLY A 128 7.25 36.76 -26.18
CA GLY A 128 6.47 37.54 -25.22
C GLY A 128 5.76 38.76 -25.83
N LYS A 129 5.53 38.77 -27.15
CA LYS A 129 4.83 39.84 -27.86
C LYS A 129 3.39 39.41 -28.12
N GLU A 130 2.42 40.10 -27.55
CA GLU A 130 1.02 39.93 -27.96
C GLU A 130 0.87 40.41 -29.41
N LEU A 131 0.38 39.53 -30.29
CA LEU A 131 0.04 39.89 -31.66
C LEU A 131 -1.37 40.52 -31.68
N PRO A 132 -1.63 41.50 -32.57
CA PRO A 132 -2.94 42.11 -32.72
C PRO A 132 -3.99 41.06 -33.07
N GLU A 133 -5.16 41.16 -32.44
CA GLU A 133 -6.37 40.44 -32.86
C GLU A 133 -6.65 40.70 -34.34
N GLU A 134 -7.13 39.67 -35.06
CA GLU A 134 -7.54 39.86 -36.44
C GLU A 134 -8.56 41.02 -36.53
N PRO A 135 -8.45 41.90 -37.54
CA PRO A 135 -9.40 43.01 -37.65
C PRO A 135 -10.80 42.44 -37.84
N GLU A 136 -11.68 42.70 -36.87
CA GLU A 136 -13.12 42.38 -36.88
C GLU A 136 -13.87 43.01 -38.08
N ALA A 137 -13.18 43.86 -38.86
CA ALA A 137 -13.70 44.61 -40.01
C ALA A 137 -14.15 43.77 -41.24
N LYS A 138 -14.15 42.44 -41.18
CA LYS A 138 -14.73 41.57 -42.24
C LYS A 138 -15.92 40.72 -41.80
N ALA A 139 -16.36 40.82 -40.54
CA ALA A 139 -17.49 40.03 -40.05
C ALA A 139 -18.85 40.60 -40.47
N GLU A 140 -18.95 41.93 -40.65
CA GLU A 140 -20.21 42.59 -41.00
C GLU A 140 -20.67 42.27 -42.42
N SER A 141 -19.75 42.12 -43.39
CA SER A 141 -20.07 41.79 -44.79
C SER A 141 -20.44 40.32 -45.05
N LYS A 142 -20.56 39.50 -44.00
CA LYS A 142 -20.81 38.04 -44.11
C LYS A 142 -22.30 37.68 -43.99
N PHE A 143 -23.12 38.66 -43.63
CA PHE A 143 -24.52 38.50 -43.22
C PHE A 143 -25.51 39.37 -44.00
N ASP A 144 -25.09 39.91 -45.15
CA ASP A 144 -25.81 40.93 -45.92
C ASP A 144 -27.21 40.48 -46.39
N LEU A 145 -27.43 39.18 -46.63
CA LEU A 145 -28.76 38.66 -47.05
C LEU A 145 -29.78 38.65 -45.91
N LEU A 146 -29.35 38.83 -44.66
CA LEU A 146 -30.27 38.85 -43.50
C LEU A 146 -31.07 40.15 -43.40
N HIS A 147 -30.63 41.24 -44.05
CA HIS A 147 -31.31 42.54 -44.01
C HIS A 147 -32.33 42.75 -45.16
N ILE A 148 -32.39 41.85 -46.15
CA ILE A 148 -33.28 41.97 -47.31
C ILE A 148 -34.57 41.15 -47.07
N PRO A 149 -35.78 41.73 -47.23
CA PRO A 149 -37.06 41.01 -47.08
C PRO A 149 -37.23 39.82 -48.05
N ASP A 150 -37.95 38.78 -47.62
CA ASP A 150 -38.03 37.49 -48.33
C ASP A 150 -38.74 37.56 -49.69
N GLU A 151 -39.54 38.60 -49.93
CA GLU A 151 -40.29 38.83 -51.17
C GLU A 151 -39.39 39.25 -52.35
N MET A 152 -38.17 39.69 -52.07
CA MET A 152 -37.20 40.16 -53.07
C MET A 152 -36.10 39.12 -53.36
N LEU A 153 -36.18 37.91 -52.79
CA LEU A 153 -35.17 36.86 -52.91
C LEU A 153 -35.65 35.69 -53.78
N THR A 154 -34.80 35.22 -54.69
CA THR A 154 -35.02 33.93 -55.37
C THR A 154 -34.93 32.76 -54.39
N ALA A 155 -35.54 31.61 -54.72
CA ALA A 155 -35.58 30.44 -53.83
C ALA A 155 -34.19 29.95 -53.35
N GLU A 156 -33.16 30.09 -54.19
CA GLU A 156 -31.76 29.80 -53.82
C GLU A 156 -31.19 30.79 -52.79
N GLN A 157 -31.55 32.08 -52.92
CA GLN A 157 -31.13 33.12 -51.99
C GLN A 157 -31.85 33.00 -50.64
N GLN A 158 -33.11 32.53 -50.61
CA GLN A 158 -33.83 32.24 -49.37
C GLN A 158 -33.17 31.08 -48.60
N ALA A 159 -32.67 30.05 -49.30
CA ALA A 159 -31.88 28.98 -48.69
C ALA A 159 -30.51 29.50 -48.17
N ALA A 160 -29.86 30.41 -48.90
CA ALA A 160 -28.63 31.07 -48.44
C ALA A 160 -28.86 31.97 -47.21
N LYS A 161 -30.00 32.68 -47.15
CA LYS A 161 -30.43 33.49 -45.99
C LYS A 161 -30.67 32.62 -44.76
N LYS A 162 -31.32 31.46 -44.90
CA LYS A 162 -31.45 30.47 -43.82
C LYS A 162 -30.09 29.97 -43.31
N LYS A 163 -29.16 29.67 -44.23
CA LYS A 163 -27.77 29.30 -43.86
C LYS A 163 -27.03 30.43 -43.15
N GLN A 164 -27.19 31.68 -43.58
CA GLN A 164 -26.59 32.84 -42.91
C GLN A 164 -27.21 33.08 -41.52
N HIS A 165 -28.51 32.85 -41.34
CA HIS A 165 -29.17 32.95 -40.03
C HIS A 165 -28.59 31.93 -39.04
N ILE A 166 -28.37 30.69 -39.49
CA ILE A 166 -27.73 29.63 -38.70
C ILE A 166 -26.26 29.97 -38.40
N LEU A 167 -25.54 30.52 -39.38
CA LEU A 167 -24.14 30.92 -39.18
C LEU A 167 -24.00 32.09 -38.20
N LYS A 168 -24.95 33.04 -38.24
CA LYS A 168 -25.03 34.19 -37.32
C LYS A 168 -25.36 33.73 -35.90
N SER A 169 -26.35 32.85 -35.73
CA SER A 169 -26.67 32.30 -34.41
C SER A 169 -25.51 31.50 -33.82
N ALA A 170 -24.76 30.74 -34.64
CA ALA A 170 -23.54 30.05 -34.20
C ALA A 170 -22.37 30.99 -33.89
N HIS A 171 -22.24 32.11 -34.62
CA HIS A 171 -21.22 33.13 -34.34
C HIS A 171 -21.54 33.89 -33.05
N GLU A 172 -22.78 34.34 -32.87
CA GLU A 172 -23.24 35.00 -31.64
C GLU A 172 -23.19 34.06 -30.43
N GLY A 173 -23.52 32.78 -30.60
CA GLY A 173 -23.37 31.78 -29.54
C GLY A 173 -21.93 31.63 -29.06
N ARG A 174 -20.97 31.59 -29.98
CA ARG A 174 -19.53 31.56 -29.66
C ARG A 174 -19.06 32.86 -29.00
N ALA A 175 -19.50 34.01 -29.51
CA ALA A 175 -19.15 35.32 -28.93
C ALA A 175 -19.68 35.46 -27.49
N ARG A 176 -20.93 35.04 -27.22
CA ARG A 176 -21.51 35.02 -25.87
C ARG A 176 -20.77 34.06 -24.94
N ALA A 177 -20.38 32.88 -25.42
CA ALA A 177 -19.59 31.93 -24.64
C ALA A 177 -18.20 32.49 -24.26
N HIS A 178 -17.50 33.11 -25.21
CA HIS A 178 -16.22 33.78 -24.95
C HIS A 178 -16.35 34.98 -24.02
N ALA A 179 -17.41 35.79 -24.18
CA ALA A 179 -17.69 36.92 -23.30
C ALA A 179 -18.00 36.46 -21.86
N LEU A 180 -18.77 35.39 -21.69
CA LEU A 180 -19.05 34.79 -20.38
C LEU A 180 -17.77 34.28 -19.71
N GLN A 181 -16.88 33.63 -20.47
CA GLN A 181 -15.60 33.16 -19.97
C GLN A 181 -14.67 34.32 -19.56
N ARG A 182 -14.65 35.42 -20.33
CA ARG A 182 -13.89 36.63 -20.00
C ARG A 182 -14.43 37.32 -18.75
N ALA A 183 -15.75 37.45 -18.63
CA ALA A 183 -16.40 38.03 -17.45
C ALA A 183 -16.15 37.19 -16.18
N LYS A 184 -16.21 35.85 -16.29
CA LYS A 184 -15.88 34.93 -15.20
C LYS A 184 -14.44 35.13 -14.72
N ARG A 185 -13.47 35.12 -15.63
CA ARG A 185 -12.05 35.37 -15.31
C ARG A 185 -11.80 36.75 -14.68
N GLN A 186 -12.46 37.79 -15.18
CA GLN A 186 -12.34 39.14 -14.60
C GLN A 186 -12.88 39.20 -13.18
N LYS A 187 -13.95 38.46 -12.90
CA LYS A 187 -14.50 38.35 -11.55
C LYS A 187 -13.57 37.60 -10.60
N GLU A 188 -13.01 36.47 -11.04
CA GLU A 188 -12.02 35.68 -10.27
C GLU A 188 -10.79 36.52 -9.91
N MET A 189 -10.19 37.21 -10.89
CA MET A 189 -9.04 38.11 -10.65
C MET A 189 -9.38 39.27 -9.69
N ALA A 190 -10.59 39.82 -9.74
CA ALA A 190 -11.01 40.88 -8.82
C ALA A 190 -11.22 40.35 -7.39
N GLU A 191 -11.76 39.13 -7.25
CA GLU A 191 -11.93 38.45 -5.96
C GLU A 191 -10.57 38.11 -5.32
N GLU A 192 -9.58 37.69 -6.12
CA GLU A 192 -8.19 37.47 -5.67
C GLU A 192 -7.53 38.75 -5.15
N MET A 193 -7.63 39.86 -5.92
CA MET A 193 -7.05 41.15 -5.52
C MET A 193 -7.63 41.67 -4.21
N VAL A 194 -8.94 41.50 -3.98
CA VAL A 194 -9.59 41.89 -2.73
C VAL A 194 -9.16 40.99 -1.56
N MET A 195 -8.97 39.69 -1.78
CA MET A 195 -8.42 38.79 -0.75
C MET A 195 -7.00 39.16 -0.36
N GLU A 196 -6.17 39.52 -1.33
CA GLU A 196 -4.78 39.93 -1.12
C GLU A 196 -4.69 41.26 -0.35
N GLU A 197 -5.56 42.22 -0.66
CA GLU A 197 -5.67 43.48 0.10
C GLU A 197 -6.08 43.21 1.55
N LYS A 198 -7.09 42.36 1.77
CA LYS A 198 -7.52 41.96 3.12
C LYS A 198 -6.41 41.29 3.93
N ARG A 199 -5.60 40.43 3.30
CA ARG A 199 -4.44 39.78 3.94
C ARG A 199 -3.44 40.80 4.50
N LEU A 200 -3.25 41.91 3.78
CA LEU A 200 -2.33 42.98 4.18
C LEU A 200 -2.92 43.88 5.27
N THR A 201 -4.23 44.11 5.28
CA THR A 201 -4.89 45.01 6.24
C THR A 201 -5.29 44.34 7.56
N ASP A 202 -5.79 43.10 7.51
CA ASP A 202 -6.28 42.35 8.67
C ASP A 202 -6.02 40.84 8.50
N PHE A 203 -4.83 40.43 8.94
CA PHE A 203 -4.33 39.07 8.78
C PHE A 203 -5.15 38.02 9.56
N GLU A 204 -5.62 38.33 10.76
CA GLU A 204 -6.37 37.38 11.60
C GLU A 204 -7.76 37.11 11.01
N SER A 205 -8.45 38.16 10.54
CA SER A 205 -9.74 38.01 9.85
C SER A 205 -9.59 37.22 8.55
N TRP A 206 -8.56 37.52 7.76
CA TRP A 206 -8.25 36.77 6.54
C TRP A 206 -7.97 35.29 6.83
N LEU A 207 -7.17 34.98 7.86
CA LEU A 207 -6.84 33.61 8.23
C LEU A 207 -8.09 32.81 8.64
N HIS A 208 -8.99 33.43 9.41
CA HIS A 208 -10.27 32.84 9.78
C HIS A 208 -11.16 32.59 8.55
N GLU A 209 -11.22 33.54 7.61
CA GLU A 209 -11.96 33.37 6.34
C GLU A 209 -11.41 32.19 5.52
N VAL A 210 -10.08 32.01 5.45
CA VAL A 210 -9.44 30.88 4.72
C VAL A 210 -9.76 29.54 5.41
N ARG A 211 -9.65 29.46 6.74
CA ARG A 211 -10.03 28.25 7.50
C ARG A 211 -11.49 27.87 7.30
N GLN A 212 -12.38 28.88 7.32
CA GLN A 212 -13.81 28.68 7.11
C GLN A 212 -14.11 28.16 5.69
N LYS A 213 -13.51 28.77 4.66
CA LYS A 213 -13.67 28.32 3.27
C LYS A 213 -13.20 26.88 3.07
N ARG A 214 -12.07 26.49 3.67
CA ARG A 214 -11.58 25.11 3.63
C ARG A 214 -12.58 24.14 4.28
N LYS A 215 -13.10 24.49 5.47
CA LYS A 215 -14.05 23.66 6.19
C LYS A 215 -15.36 23.47 5.42
N GLU A 216 -15.92 24.55 4.88
CA GLU A 216 -17.14 24.51 4.06
C GLU A 216 -16.94 23.62 2.81
N LEU A 217 -15.78 23.72 2.16
CA LEU A 217 -15.44 22.91 1.00
C LEU A 217 -15.29 21.42 1.38
N GLN A 218 -14.63 21.12 2.49
CA GLN A 218 -14.50 19.76 3.02
C GLN A 218 -15.84 19.14 3.42
N GLU A 219 -16.71 19.89 4.10
CA GLU A 219 -18.05 19.45 4.48
C GLU A 219 -18.92 19.19 3.23
N SER A 220 -18.86 20.07 2.24
CA SER A 220 -19.55 19.89 0.97
C SER A 220 -19.08 18.61 0.24
N ARG A 221 -17.76 18.37 0.17
CA ARG A 221 -17.18 17.13 -0.38
C ARG A 221 -17.61 15.89 0.40
N ALA A 222 -17.60 15.94 1.73
CA ALA A 222 -18.00 14.83 2.59
C ALA A 222 -19.49 14.48 2.40
N ILE A 223 -20.38 15.48 2.38
CA ILE A 223 -21.81 15.31 2.12
C ILE A 223 -22.03 14.67 0.74
N ARG A 224 -21.32 15.13 -0.29
CA ARG A 224 -21.43 14.54 -1.64
C ARG A 224 -20.89 13.11 -1.69
N ARG A 225 -19.76 12.82 -1.06
CA ARG A 225 -19.19 11.45 -0.96
C ARG A 225 -20.14 10.50 -0.23
N GLN A 226 -20.77 10.96 0.85
CA GLN A 226 -21.78 10.20 1.58
C GLN A 226 -23.01 9.93 0.71
N ARG A 227 -23.53 10.96 0.02
CA ARG A 227 -24.64 10.80 -0.94
C ARG A 227 -24.28 9.78 -2.02
N ARG A 228 -23.09 9.85 -2.62
CA ARG A 228 -22.60 8.89 -3.64
C ARG A 228 -22.54 7.46 -3.09
N ALA A 229 -22.04 7.28 -1.86
CA ALA A 229 -21.99 5.97 -1.20
C ALA A 229 -23.40 5.40 -0.89
N ASP A 230 -24.35 6.25 -0.52
CA ASP A 230 -25.73 5.85 -0.26
C ASP A 230 -26.53 5.56 -1.54
N MET A 231 -26.19 6.20 -2.65
CA MET A 231 -26.73 5.86 -3.99
C MET A 231 -26.17 4.54 -4.54
N ALA A 232 -24.94 4.16 -4.17
CA ALA A 232 -24.32 2.90 -4.59
C ALA A 232 -24.91 1.67 -3.88
N LYS A 233 -25.52 1.86 -2.70
CA LYS A 233 -26.21 0.80 -1.96
C LYS A 233 -27.55 0.48 -2.64
N ARG A 234 -27.65 -0.70 -3.27
CA ARG A 234 -28.82 -1.20 -4.06
C ARG A 234 -30.19 -1.20 -3.36
N ARG A 235 -30.28 -0.90 -2.06
CA ARG A 235 -31.48 -1.03 -1.23
C ARG A 235 -31.97 0.28 -0.58
N THR A 236 -31.35 1.41 -0.87
CA THR A 236 -31.76 2.71 -0.31
C THR A 236 -33.03 3.26 -0.97
N LEU A 237 -33.81 4.07 -0.23
CA LEU A 237 -35.03 4.74 -0.71
C LEU A 237 -34.77 5.54 -2.00
N ALA A 238 -33.61 6.18 -2.08
CA ALA A 238 -33.18 6.95 -3.24
C ALA A 238 -32.88 6.06 -4.46
N SER A 239 -32.28 4.88 -4.28
CA SER A 239 -32.10 3.89 -5.35
C SER A 239 -33.46 3.37 -5.86
N GLN A 240 -34.44 3.20 -4.96
CA GLN A 240 -35.80 2.79 -5.32
C GLN A 240 -36.56 3.89 -6.07
N GLN A 241 -36.39 5.16 -5.67
CA GLN A 241 -36.96 6.31 -6.38
C GLN A 241 -36.35 6.47 -7.79
N ARG A 242 -35.03 6.32 -7.94
CA ARG A 242 -34.37 6.27 -9.26
C ARG A 242 -34.91 5.14 -10.13
N MET A 243 -35.02 3.93 -9.59
CA MET A 243 -35.62 2.80 -10.32
C MET A 243 -37.09 3.03 -10.68
N ARG A 244 -37.85 3.69 -9.81
CA ARG A 244 -39.26 4.05 -10.07
C ARG A 244 -39.38 5.06 -11.20
N ILE A 245 -38.54 6.10 -11.23
CA ILE A 245 -38.50 7.11 -12.29
C ILE A 245 -38.06 6.49 -13.62
N ILE A 246 -37.00 5.68 -13.62
CA ILE A 246 -36.53 4.95 -14.81
C ILE A 246 -37.61 3.98 -15.32
N SER A 247 -38.29 3.27 -14.42
CA SER A 247 -39.38 2.35 -14.77
C SER A 247 -40.64 3.07 -15.27
N GLN A 248 -40.96 4.25 -14.74
CA GLN A 248 -42.07 5.08 -15.23
C GLN A 248 -41.75 5.65 -16.62
N LEU A 249 -40.51 6.10 -16.85
CA LEU A 249 -40.05 6.52 -18.17
C LEU A 249 -40.12 5.35 -19.18
N ALA A 250 -39.57 4.19 -18.84
CA ALA A 250 -39.59 3.00 -19.68
C ALA A 250 -41.00 2.41 -19.93
N GLN A 251 -41.99 2.77 -19.11
CA GLN A 251 -43.39 2.40 -19.35
C GLN A 251 -44.08 3.33 -20.36
N ASN A 252 -43.70 4.61 -20.42
CA ASN A 252 -44.24 5.55 -21.40
C ASN A 252 -43.69 5.34 -22.83
N THR A 253 -42.55 4.66 -22.99
CA THR A 253 -41.95 4.35 -24.31
C THR A 253 -42.63 3.18 -25.03
N LYS A 254 -43.45 2.36 -24.36
CA LYS A 254 -44.11 1.19 -24.98
C LYS A 254 -45.23 1.52 -25.97
N LYS A 255 -45.57 2.81 -26.18
CA LYS A 255 -46.65 3.21 -27.10
C LYS A 255 -46.18 3.59 -28.51
N HIS A 256 -44.89 3.76 -28.77
CA HIS A 256 -44.38 3.99 -30.13
C HIS A 256 -43.18 3.09 -30.41
N LYS A 257 -43.27 2.32 -31.50
CA LYS A 257 -42.33 1.26 -31.88
C LYS A 257 -40.98 1.76 -32.39
N ASP A 258 -40.84 3.08 -32.57
CA ASP A 258 -39.59 3.76 -32.93
C ASP A 258 -39.41 4.94 -31.95
N ASP A 259 -38.86 4.65 -30.77
CA ASP A 259 -38.52 5.71 -29.82
C ASP A 259 -37.08 6.17 -30.07
N ASN A 260 -36.96 7.40 -30.56
CA ASN A 260 -35.71 8.06 -30.88
C ASN A 260 -35.10 8.72 -29.64
N PHE A 261 -35.07 7.97 -28.54
CA PHE A 261 -34.55 8.37 -27.23
C PHE A 261 -33.23 9.13 -27.39
N GLY A 262 -33.22 10.42 -27.06
CA GLY A 262 -32.09 11.34 -27.29
C GLY A 262 -32.28 12.40 -28.39
N GLN A 263 -33.39 12.41 -29.13
CA GLN A 263 -33.74 13.49 -30.08
C GLN A 263 -34.48 14.67 -29.43
N ASN A 264 -35.11 14.48 -28.26
CA ASN A 264 -35.79 15.55 -27.53
C ASN A 264 -34.90 16.08 -26.42
N ASP A 265 -34.75 17.41 -26.32
CA ASP A 265 -33.98 18.07 -25.25
C ASP A 265 -34.49 17.71 -23.84
N ALA A 266 -35.76 17.32 -23.71
CA ALA A 266 -36.36 16.85 -22.47
C ALA A 266 -35.74 15.53 -21.95
N ASP A 267 -35.23 14.67 -22.84
CA ASP A 267 -34.55 13.42 -22.44
C ASP A 267 -33.18 13.73 -21.80
N TRP A 268 -32.51 14.79 -22.28
CA TRP A 268 -31.27 15.29 -21.70
C TRP A 268 -31.48 15.91 -20.32
N ASP A 269 -32.64 16.52 -20.07
CA ASP A 269 -32.99 17.06 -18.76
C ASP A 269 -33.25 15.95 -17.73
N VAL A 270 -33.68 14.75 -18.17
CA VAL A 270 -33.79 13.57 -17.30
C VAL A 270 -32.40 13.01 -16.96
N TYR A 271 -31.48 12.94 -17.93
CA TYR A 271 -30.08 12.60 -17.63
C TYR A 271 -29.45 13.63 -16.70
N LYS A 272 -29.65 14.93 -16.94
CA LYS A 272 -29.19 15.98 -16.02
C LYS A 272 -29.83 15.80 -14.65
N ALA A 273 -31.13 15.56 -14.51
CA ALA A 273 -31.76 15.37 -13.20
C ALA A 273 -31.16 14.16 -12.44
N ILE A 274 -30.93 13.04 -13.14
CA ILE A 274 -30.34 11.82 -12.54
C ILE A 274 -28.85 12.01 -12.22
N ASN A 275 -28.08 12.76 -13.05
CA ASN A 275 -26.64 13.01 -12.86
C ASN A 275 -26.35 14.21 -11.93
N THR A 276 -27.26 15.18 -11.84
CA THR A 276 -27.22 16.30 -10.87
C THR A 276 -27.45 15.77 -9.46
N GLU A 277 -28.31 14.74 -9.30
CA GLU A 277 -28.39 13.96 -8.06
C GLU A 277 -27.25 12.93 -7.92
N GLY A 278 -26.58 12.57 -9.01
CA GLY A 278 -25.48 11.60 -9.08
C GLY A 278 -24.12 12.16 -8.65
N GLY A 279 -24.00 13.48 -8.49
CA GLY A 279 -22.78 14.12 -8.04
C GLY A 279 -21.63 13.94 -9.04
N ASP A 280 -21.90 14.13 -10.33
CA ASP A 280 -20.84 14.19 -11.33
C ASP A 280 -20.32 15.62 -11.45
N THR A 281 -19.50 15.98 -10.47
CA THR A 281 -18.50 17.04 -10.54
C THR A 281 -17.60 16.81 -9.34
N ASP A 282 -16.75 15.78 -9.45
CA ASP A 282 -15.39 15.95 -8.93
C ASP A 282 -14.79 17.04 -9.83
N SER A 283 -15.13 18.31 -9.55
CA SER A 283 -14.56 19.38 -10.35
C SER A 283 -13.10 19.40 -9.95
N GLU A 284 -12.20 19.11 -10.90
CA GLU A 284 -10.77 19.36 -10.74
C GLU A 284 -10.54 20.76 -10.13
N ALA A 285 -11.45 21.71 -10.39
CA ALA A 285 -11.46 23.04 -9.77
C ALA A 285 -11.74 23.05 -8.25
N GLU A 286 -12.59 22.18 -7.70
CA GLU A 286 -12.80 22.09 -6.23
C GLU A 286 -11.62 21.40 -5.53
N GLU A 287 -10.93 20.49 -6.23
CA GLU A 287 -9.70 19.88 -5.75
C GLU A 287 -8.55 20.89 -5.76
N GLU A 288 -8.40 21.63 -6.86
CA GLU A 288 -7.46 22.74 -7.01
C GLU A 288 -7.73 23.83 -5.96
N GLN A 289 -8.99 24.21 -5.72
CA GLN A 289 -9.36 25.16 -4.66
C GLN A 289 -9.02 24.66 -3.25
N LEU A 290 -9.19 23.36 -2.98
CA LEU A 290 -8.81 22.80 -1.68
C LEU A 290 -7.29 22.81 -1.52
N GLU A 291 -6.54 22.44 -2.56
CA GLU A 291 -5.08 22.46 -2.58
C GLU A 291 -4.54 23.88 -2.40
N GLU A 292 -5.14 24.88 -3.06
CA GLU A 292 -4.79 26.29 -2.91
C GLU A 292 -5.04 26.79 -1.49
N LEU A 293 -6.21 26.51 -0.90
CA LEU A 293 -6.53 26.90 0.48
C LEU A 293 -5.60 26.20 1.49
N GLU A 294 -5.27 24.92 1.26
CA GLU A 294 -4.32 24.17 2.10
C GLU A 294 -2.88 24.65 1.92
N ALA A 295 -2.48 25.08 0.73
CA ALA A 295 -1.18 25.72 0.49
C ALA A 295 -1.09 27.07 1.21
N MET A 296 -2.14 27.90 1.14
CA MET A 296 -2.21 29.16 1.88
C MET A 296 -2.13 28.93 3.38
N LEU A 297 -2.92 28.01 3.95
CA LEU A 297 -2.83 27.71 5.38
C LEU A 297 -1.44 27.14 5.75
N ARG A 298 -0.84 26.30 4.91
CA ARG A 298 0.51 25.78 5.17
C ARG A 298 1.58 26.87 5.20
N ASP A 299 1.45 27.90 4.38
CA ASP A 299 2.44 28.99 4.31
C ASP A 299 2.27 30.02 5.43
N TYR A 300 1.04 30.27 5.90
CA TYR A 300 0.72 31.38 6.81
C TYR A 300 0.26 30.96 8.21
N ASP A 301 -0.07 29.69 8.44
CA ASP A 301 -0.68 29.20 9.68
C ASP A 301 0.16 28.08 10.35
N PRO A 302 0.91 28.39 11.41
CA PRO A 302 1.69 27.39 12.13
C PRO A 302 0.81 26.40 12.92
N GLU A 303 -0.39 26.78 13.33
CA GLU A 303 -1.33 25.90 14.03
C GLU A 303 -1.92 24.88 13.05
N PHE A 304 -2.14 25.25 11.79
CA PHE A 304 -2.57 24.31 10.75
C PHE A 304 -1.48 23.28 10.40
N GLN A 305 -0.21 23.66 10.39
CA GLN A 305 0.89 22.71 10.24
C GLN A 305 0.91 21.68 11.38
N LYS A 306 0.70 22.15 12.61
CA LYS A 306 0.58 21.28 13.79
C LYS A 306 -0.65 20.37 13.71
N GLU A 307 -1.80 20.89 13.25
CA GLU A 307 -3.01 20.11 13.03
C GLU A 307 -2.83 19.05 11.93
N LEU A 308 -2.07 19.34 10.88
CA LEU A 308 -1.68 18.37 9.85
C LEU A 308 -0.78 17.27 10.42
N GLU A 309 0.18 17.62 11.28
CA GLU A 309 1.03 16.66 11.98
C GLU A 309 0.20 15.79 12.95
N GLU A 310 -0.77 16.37 13.66
CA GLU A 310 -1.65 15.67 14.59
C GLU A 310 -2.71 14.79 13.87
N ASN A 311 -3.39 15.31 12.85
CA ASN A 311 -4.41 14.59 12.08
C ASN A 311 -3.82 13.59 11.08
N ALA A 312 -2.56 13.74 10.70
CA ALA A 312 -1.86 12.70 9.95
C ALA A 312 -1.78 11.39 10.74
N GLY A 313 -2.04 11.36 12.05
CA GLY A 313 -2.08 10.13 12.86
C GLY A 313 -0.79 9.31 12.82
N ILE A 314 0.23 9.83 12.15
CA ILE A 314 1.61 9.42 12.22
C ILE A 314 2.15 10.32 13.33
N GLY A 315 1.87 9.94 14.57
CA GLY A 315 2.86 10.19 15.62
C GLY A 315 4.20 9.81 15.02
N GLU A 316 5.22 10.67 15.18
CA GLU A 316 6.59 10.48 14.71
C GLU A 316 6.80 9.03 14.30
N PHE A 317 6.89 8.72 12.99
CA PHE A 317 6.99 7.34 12.53
C PHE A 317 8.19 6.74 13.23
N ASP A 318 7.95 6.04 14.35
CA ASP A 318 9.02 5.61 15.23
C ASP A 318 9.63 4.48 14.46
N ILE A 319 10.74 4.79 13.78
CA ILE A 319 11.48 3.83 13.00
C ILE A 319 11.79 2.65 13.92
N ALA A 320 12.03 2.87 15.22
CA ALA A 320 12.18 1.78 16.17
C ALA A 320 10.94 0.89 16.24
N GLU A 321 9.74 1.46 16.39
CA GLU A 321 8.47 0.73 16.44
C GLU A 321 8.16 -0.02 15.14
N TYR A 322 8.45 0.57 13.97
CA TYR A 322 8.30 -0.11 12.68
C TYR A 322 9.13 -1.39 12.59
N TYR A 323 10.33 -1.39 13.20
CA TYR A 323 11.20 -2.56 13.29
C TYR A 323 10.94 -3.42 14.54
N ARG A 324 9.79 -3.31 15.21
CA ARG A 324 9.39 -4.22 16.30
C ARG A 324 8.52 -5.37 15.78
N LEU A 325 8.97 -6.60 16.00
CA LEU A 325 8.17 -7.80 15.80
C LEU A 325 7.36 -8.10 17.05
N HIS A 326 6.03 -8.16 16.91
CA HIS A 326 5.11 -8.46 18.01
C HIS A 326 4.74 -9.95 17.95
N LEU A 327 5.04 -10.70 19.02
CA LEU A 327 4.67 -12.11 19.18
C LEU A 327 3.60 -12.24 20.26
N GLY A 328 2.36 -12.47 19.86
CA GLY A 328 1.22 -12.67 20.74
C GLY A 328 0.72 -14.10 20.69
N VAL A 329 -0.38 -14.31 19.94
CA VAL A 329 -1.09 -15.58 19.80
C VAL A 329 -0.22 -16.69 19.21
N GLU A 330 0.82 -16.34 18.46
CA GLU A 330 1.81 -17.27 17.89
C GLU A 330 2.46 -18.13 18.98
N ARG A 331 2.68 -17.56 20.18
CA ARG A 331 3.31 -18.24 21.32
C ARG A 331 2.51 -19.45 21.80
N ILE A 332 1.18 -19.42 21.63
CA ILE A 332 0.29 -20.52 22.00
C ILE A 332 -0.09 -21.39 20.80
N ARG A 333 -0.22 -20.82 19.59
CA ARG A 333 -0.59 -21.55 18.37
C ARG A 333 0.51 -22.50 17.88
N VAL A 334 1.77 -22.09 17.90
CA VAL A 334 2.88 -22.90 17.40
C VAL A 334 3.01 -24.23 18.17
N PRO A 335 3.05 -24.26 19.51
CA PRO A 335 3.12 -25.53 20.24
C PRO A 335 1.82 -26.35 20.13
N GLU A 336 0.66 -25.71 19.90
CA GLU A 336 -0.63 -26.42 19.73
C GLU A 336 -0.63 -27.39 18.56
N LEU A 337 0.21 -27.17 17.55
CA LEU A 337 0.35 -28.06 16.39
C LEU A 337 0.72 -29.51 16.74
N LEU A 338 1.32 -29.76 17.91
CA LEU A 338 1.59 -31.12 18.39
C LEU A 338 0.30 -31.88 18.74
N PHE A 339 -0.75 -31.16 19.12
CA PHE A 339 -2.06 -31.72 19.49
C PHE A 339 -3.08 -31.55 18.37
N GLN A 340 -2.99 -30.47 17.58
CA GLN A 340 -3.87 -30.18 16.45
C GLN A 340 -3.07 -29.91 15.16
N PRO A 341 -2.55 -30.95 14.49
CA PRO A 341 -1.82 -30.80 13.22
C PRO A 341 -2.68 -30.23 12.08
N SER A 342 -4.00 -30.36 12.18
CA SER A 342 -4.95 -29.86 11.18
C SER A 342 -4.90 -28.34 10.98
N MET A 343 -4.38 -27.58 11.96
CA MET A 343 -4.22 -26.12 11.84
C MET A 343 -3.25 -25.71 10.71
N ILE A 344 -2.30 -26.58 10.34
CA ILE A 344 -1.40 -26.39 9.19
C ILE A 344 -1.82 -27.18 7.96
N GLY A 345 -3.01 -27.81 7.98
CA GLY A 345 -3.49 -28.68 6.92
C GLY A 345 -2.82 -30.06 6.87
N ASN A 346 -2.15 -30.49 7.95
CA ASN A 346 -1.63 -31.85 8.05
C ASN A 346 -2.75 -32.80 8.52
N GLU A 347 -3.00 -33.86 7.75
CA GLU A 347 -4.03 -34.88 8.01
C GLU A 347 -3.59 -35.94 9.04
N GLN A 348 -2.37 -35.84 9.57
CA GLN A 348 -1.89 -36.73 10.63
C GLN A 348 -2.59 -36.46 11.96
N ALA A 349 -2.76 -37.53 12.73
CA ALA A 349 -3.33 -37.47 14.08
C ALA A 349 -2.42 -36.69 15.04
N GLY A 350 -3.03 -35.95 15.96
CA GLY A 350 -2.32 -35.28 17.04
C GLY A 350 -1.69 -36.25 18.04
N LEU A 351 -0.88 -35.73 18.96
CA LEU A 351 -0.25 -36.53 20.01
C LEU A 351 -1.28 -37.26 20.88
N ALA A 352 -2.34 -36.57 21.31
CA ALA A 352 -3.40 -37.14 22.14
C ALA A 352 -4.14 -38.28 21.43
N GLU A 353 -4.57 -38.06 20.18
CA GLU A 353 -5.24 -39.05 19.34
C GLU A 353 -4.35 -40.27 19.06
N THR A 354 -3.05 -40.03 18.85
CA THR A 354 -2.08 -41.11 18.65
C THR A 354 -1.94 -41.97 19.90
N VAL A 355 -1.88 -41.35 21.09
CA VAL A 355 -1.83 -42.07 22.37
C VAL A 355 -3.10 -42.89 22.57
N ASP A 356 -4.28 -42.32 22.33
CA ASP A 356 -5.55 -43.04 22.40
C ASP A 356 -5.59 -44.24 21.44
N TYR A 357 -5.18 -44.05 20.19
CA TYR A 357 -5.12 -45.11 19.20
C TYR A 357 -4.18 -46.25 19.61
N VAL A 358 -3.02 -45.94 20.20
CA VAL A 358 -2.07 -46.96 20.70
C VAL A 358 -2.66 -47.70 21.90
N LEU A 359 -3.25 -46.98 22.86
CA LEU A 359 -3.88 -47.60 24.04
C LEU A 359 -5.01 -48.54 23.63
N LYS A 360 -5.83 -48.17 22.64
CA LYS A 360 -6.91 -49.02 22.10
C LYS A 360 -6.42 -50.34 21.49
N LYS A 361 -5.15 -50.44 21.10
CA LYS A 361 -4.55 -51.71 20.61
C LYS A 361 -4.05 -52.62 21.73
N CYS A 362 -3.89 -52.11 22.94
CA CYS A 362 -3.42 -52.85 24.10
C CYS A 362 -4.59 -53.50 24.85
N SER A 363 -4.31 -54.58 25.59
CA SER A 363 -5.28 -55.19 26.51
C SER A 363 -5.68 -54.20 27.62
N PRO A 364 -6.87 -54.31 28.24
CA PRO A 364 -7.27 -53.43 29.34
C PRO A 364 -6.27 -53.43 30.51
N GLU A 365 -5.65 -54.57 30.80
CA GLU A 365 -4.63 -54.71 31.83
C GLU A 365 -3.36 -53.93 31.46
N ASP A 366 -2.86 -54.09 30.23
CA ASP A 366 -1.68 -53.37 29.75
C ASP A 366 -1.93 -51.87 29.66
N GLN A 367 -3.14 -51.47 29.23
CA GLN A 367 -3.52 -50.06 29.20
C GLN A 367 -3.38 -49.42 30.58
N ASN A 368 -3.88 -50.07 31.63
CA ASN A 368 -3.78 -49.58 33.00
C ASN A 368 -2.33 -49.50 33.47
N ALA A 369 -1.49 -50.47 33.11
CA ALA A 369 -0.07 -50.48 33.46
C ALA A 369 0.71 -49.36 32.74
N LEU A 370 0.47 -49.16 31.44
CA LEU A 370 1.15 -48.15 30.63
C LEU A 370 0.85 -46.72 31.11
N VAL A 371 -0.40 -46.43 31.49
CA VAL A 371 -0.78 -45.08 31.93
C VAL A 371 -0.32 -44.74 33.35
N GLN A 372 0.07 -45.72 34.16
CA GLN A 372 0.66 -45.42 35.48
C GLN A 372 2.00 -44.70 35.37
N CYS A 373 2.73 -44.87 34.26
CA CYS A 373 4.07 -44.32 34.07
C CYS A 373 4.25 -43.75 32.67
N VAL A 374 3.60 -42.62 32.38
CA VAL A 374 3.82 -41.89 31.12
C VAL A 374 5.03 -40.97 31.28
N PHE A 375 6.14 -41.31 30.61
CA PHE A 375 7.37 -40.54 30.68
C PHE A 375 7.55 -39.63 29.45
N LEU A 376 7.70 -38.32 29.69
CA LEU A 376 7.87 -37.30 28.66
C LEU A 376 9.36 -36.96 28.50
N THR A 377 9.88 -37.15 27.29
CA THR A 377 11.30 -36.95 26.93
C THR A 377 11.43 -36.22 25.59
N GLY A 378 12.61 -35.66 25.32
CA GLY A 378 12.93 -34.88 24.12
C GLY A 378 12.72 -33.36 24.31
N SER A 379 13.27 -32.56 23.39
CA SER A 379 13.29 -31.10 23.51
C SER A 379 11.89 -30.46 23.59
N ASN A 380 10.90 -31.01 22.89
CA ASN A 380 9.53 -30.49 22.90
C ASN A 380 8.85 -30.65 24.26
N ALA A 381 9.31 -31.57 25.12
CA ALA A 381 8.79 -31.70 26.48
C ALA A 381 9.21 -30.54 27.41
N MET A 382 10.13 -29.66 26.96
CA MET A 382 10.50 -28.45 27.69
C MET A 382 9.46 -27.34 27.60
N PHE A 383 8.44 -27.45 26.74
CA PHE A 383 7.39 -26.45 26.71
C PHE A 383 6.72 -26.32 28.10
N PRO A 384 6.49 -25.09 28.59
CA PRO A 384 5.83 -24.90 29.87
C PRO A 384 4.41 -25.46 29.81
N ASN A 385 3.99 -26.11 30.91
CA ASN A 385 2.72 -26.82 31.06
C ASN A 385 2.49 -28.01 30.12
N PHE A 386 3.51 -28.51 29.41
CA PHE A 386 3.36 -29.69 28.56
C PHE A 386 2.88 -30.93 29.35
N ASN A 387 3.39 -31.13 30.57
CA ASN A 387 2.93 -32.20 31.47
C ASN A 387 1.45 -32.05 31.86
N LYS A 388 1.04 -30.86 32.31
CA LYS A 388 -0.36 -30.58 32.69
C LYS A 388 -1.32 -30.74 31.51
N ARG A 389 -0.87 -30.34 30.31
CA ARG A 389 -1.62 -30.56 29.08
C ARG A 389 -1.81 -32.05 28.83
N MET A 390 -0.74 -32.85 28.87
CA MET A 390 -0.82 -34.31 28.70
C MET A 390 -1.69 -34.99 29.76
N GLU A 391 -1.62 -34.56 31.02
CA GLU A 391 -2.48 -35.06 32.10
C GLU A 391 -3.96 -34.85 31.78
N ARG A 392 -4.33 -33.67 31.26
CA ARG A 392 -5.71 -33.39 30.86
C ARG A 392 -6.14 -34.25 29.66
N GLU A 393 -5.31 -34.36 28.63
CA GLU A 393 -5.65 -35.21 27.47
C GLU A 393 -5.86 -36.67 27.89
N LEU A 394 -5.01 -37.20 28.80
CA LEU A 394 -5.21 -38.52 29.36
C LEU A 394 -6.49 -38.63 30.19
N LEU A 395 -6.85 -37.59 30.95
CA LEU A 395 -8.11 -37.54 31.69
C LEU A 395 -9.33 -37.62 30.77
N GLU A 396 -9.27 -36.97 29.60
CA GLU A 396 -10.34 -36.97 28.60
C GLU A 396 -10.43 -38.30 27.83
N ILE A 397 -9.29 -38.93 27.55
CA ILE A 397 -9.21 -40.21 26.83
C ILE A 397 -9.64 -41.39 27.72
N ARG A 398 -9.34 -41.33 29.01
CA ARG A 398 -9.44 -42.49 29.90
C ARG A 398 -10.82 -42.63 30.55
N PRO A 399 -11.22 -43.87 30.91
CA PRO A 399 -12.47 -44.09 31.65
C PRO A 399 -12.51 -43.29 32.95
N PHE A 400 -13.72 -42.86 33.32
CA PHE A 400 -13.97 -42.12 34.57
C PHE A 400 -13.39 -42.87 35.79
N GLN A 401 -12.74 -42.13 36.70
CA GLN A 401 -12.04 -42.64 37.89
C GLN A 401 -10.78 -43.48 37.66
N SER A 402 -10.29 -43.61 36.43
CA SER A 402 -8.99 -44.25 36.20
C SER A 402 -7.83 -43.40 36.75
N THR A 403 -6.77 -44.06 37.21
CA THR A 403 -5.55 -43.41 37.70
C THR A 403 -4.48 -43.41 36.61
N PHE A 404 -3.72 -42.32 36.53
CA PHE A 404 -2.58 -42.18 35.63
C PHE A 404 -1.55 -41.24 36.26
N SER A 405 -0.28 -41.40 35.89
CA SER A 405 0.77 -40.48 36.31
C SER A 405 1.66 -40.11 35.13
N VAL A 406 1.91 -38.80 34.99
CA VAL A 406 2.74 -38.24 33.94
C VAL A 406 4.01 -37.68 34.56
N TYR A 407 5.15 -38.17 34.11
CA TYR A 407 6.47 -37.77 34.57
C TYR A 407 7.21 -37.05 33.45
N ARG A 408 7.80 -35.91 33.76
CA ARG A 408 8.73 -35.23 32.85
C ARG A 408 10.16 -35.54 33.27
N ALA A 409 10.99 -35.88 32.28
CA ALA A 409 12.44 -35.93 32.42
C ALA A 409 12.99 -34.70 33.18
N ALA A 410 14.05 -34.90 33.97
CA ALA A 410 14.73 -33.80 34.65
C ALA A 410 15.42 -32.90 33.61
N ASP A 411 16.15 -33.53 32.68
CA ASP A 411 16.77 -32.88 31.53
C ASP A 411 16.31 -33.54 30.21
N PRO A 412 15.12 -33.17 29.67
CA PRO A 412 14.52 -33.83 28.51
C PRO A 412 15.41 -33.87 27.25
N ILE A 413 16.36 -32.95 27.12
CA ILE A 413 17.30 -32.87 25.99
C ILE A 413 18.38 -33.97 26.09
N LEU A 414 18.92 -34.22 27.29
CA LEU A 414 20.10 -35.05 27.50
C LEU A 414 19.79 -36.42 28.12
N ASP A 415 18.61 -36.61 28.71
CA ASP A 415 18.24 -37.86 29.39
C ASP A 415 18.34 -39.10 28.49
N SER A 416 18.03 -38.97 27.20
CA SER A 416 18.22 -40.06 26.24
C SER A 416 19.69 -40.48 26.11
N TRP A 417 20.61 -39.50 26.08
CA TRP A 417 22.04 -39.74 26.04
C TRP A 417 22.57 -40.26 27.38
N TYR A 418 22.10 -39.73 28.51
CA TYR A 418 22.47 -40.23 29.83
C TYR A 418 22.03 -41.68 30.04
N GLY A 419 20.81 -42.03 29.61
CA GLY A 419 20.32 -43.41 29.64
C GLY A 419 21.20 -44.35 28.81
N ALA A 420 21.52 -43.96 27.57
CA ALA A 420 22.42 -44.74 26.71
C ALA A 420 23.83 -44.86 27.29
N ARG A 421 24.38 -43.78 27.86
CA ARG A 421 25.69 -43.78 28.53
C ARG A 421 25.68 -44.71 29.74
N GLN A 422 24.67 -44.62 30.60
CA GLN A 422 24.57 -45.47 31.79
C GLN A 422 24.42 -46.93 31.39
N TRP A 423 23.60 -47.22 30.37
CA TRP A 423 23.44 -48.55 29.81
C TRP A 423 24.77 -49.08 29.26
N ALA A 424 25.50 -48.31 28.46
CA ALA A 424 26.79 -48.71 27.89
C ALA A 424 27.90 -48.90 28.94
N LEU A 425 27.78 -48.27 30.11
CA LEU A 425 28.71 -48.41 31.23
C LEU A 425 28.30 -49.51 32.21
N SER A 426 27.11 -50.10 32.06
CA SER A 426 26.62 -51.14 32.98
C SER A 426 27.42 -52.44 32.84
N PRO A 427 27.61 -53.21 33.93
CA PRO A 427 28.36 -54.47 33.87
C PRO A 427 27.74 -55.45 32.85
N LEU A 428 28.61 -56.17 32.12
CA LEU A 428 28.23 -57.16 31.09
C LEU A 428 27.30 -58.27 31.60
N GLU A 429 27.25 -58.54 32.90
CA GLU A 429 26.30 -59.50 33.48
C GLU A 429 24.85 -59.01 33.43
N ALA A 430 24.63 -57.68 33.42
CA ALA A 430 23.32 -57.05 33.30
C ALA A 430 22.91 -56.83 31.83
N ILE A 431 23.88 -56.68 30.93
CA ILE A 431 23.66 -56.59 29.49
C ILE A 431 23.76 -58.02 28.93
N LYS A 432 22.63 -58.71 28.78
CA LYS A 432 22.60 -60.00 28.07
C LYS A 432 23.47 -59.90 26.80
N GLU A 433 24.41 -60.83 26.62
CA GLU A 433 25.40 -60.85 25.52
C GLU A 433 24.78 -60.68 24.12
N GLU A 434 23.46 -60.86 23.99
CA GLU A 434 22.65 -60.69 22.78
C GLU A 434 22.69 -59.29 22.15
N VAL A 435 23.10 -58.23 22.87
CA VAL A 435 23.07 -56.85 22.33
C VAL A 435 24.40 -56.34 21.80
N TYR A 436 25.52 -56.96 22.19
CA TYR A 436 26.84 -56.52 21.75
C TYR A 436 27.25 -57.22 20.46
N VAL A 437 27.13 -56.54 19.32
CA VAL A 437 27.64 -57.05 18.04
C VAL A 437 29.12 -56.72 17.93
N ALA A 438 29.97 -57.70 18.23
CA ALA A 438 31.40 -57.58 18.01
C ALA A 438 31.69 -57.43 16.50
N PRO A 439 32.57 -56.50 16.09
CA PRO A 439 33.03 -56.45 14.71
C PRO A 439 33.73 -57.77 14.35
N ALA A 440 33.30 -58.41 13.25
CA ALA A 440 33.92 -59.64 12.79
C ALA A 440 35.40 -59.40 12.44
N PRO A 441 36.31 -60.33 12.78
CA PRO A 441 37.70 -60.23 12.36
C PRO A 441 37.80 -60.18 10.82
N LYS A 442 38.71 -59.33 10.31
CA LYS A 442 38.84 -58.99 8.87
C LYS A 442 39.06 -60.19 7.93
N ASP A 443 39.37 -61.37 8.47
CA ASP A 443 39.69 -62.58 7.70
C ASP A 443 38.57 -63.63 7.64
N THR A 444 37.38 -63.32 8.13
CA THR A 444 36.21 -64.22 7.97
C THR A 444 35.23 -63.70 6.93
N SER A 445 35.14 -64.37 5.79
CA SER A 445 34.11 -64.20 4.74
C SER A 445 32.70 -64.60 5.19
N ARG A 446 32.46 -64.68 6.50
CA ARG A 446 31.15 -64.77 7.12
C ARG A 446 30.92 -63.46 7.87
N GLY A 447 30.37 -62.47 7.16
CA GLY A 447 29.74 -61.33 7.81
C GLY A 447 28.73 -61.83 8.85
N ALA A 448 28.56 -61.08 9.95
CA ALA A 448 27.62 -61.40 11.01
C ALA A 448 26.29 -61.89 10.42
N SER A 449 25.77 -63.02 10.94
CA SER A 449 24.59 -63.68 10.41
C SER A 449 23.40 -62.68 10.33
N PRO A 450 22.70 -62.58 9.18
CA PRO A 450 21.61 -61.62 8.97
C PRO A 450 20.53 -61.69 10.05
N LEU A 451 20.32 -62.86 10.66
CA LEU A 451 19.32 -63.12 11.69
C LEU A 451 19.53 -62.32 12.99
N LEU A 452 20.79 -62.05 13.38
CA LEU A 452 21.11 -61.30 14.60
C LEU A 452 20.88 -59.81 14.38
N LEU A 453 21.23 -59.28 13.20
CA LEU A 453 20.86 -57.93 12.79
C LEU A 453 19.34 -57.77 12.57
N ASP A 454 18.62 -58.83 12.18
CA ASP A 454 17.19 -58.77 11.91
C ASP A 454 16.33 -58.67 13.19
N GLN A 455 16.78 -59.28 14.30
CA GLN A 455 16.17 -59.06 15.61
C GLN A 455 16.31 -57.60 16.09
N PHE A 456 17.43 -56.93 15.79
CA PHE A 456 17.62 -55.50 16.08
C PHE A 456 16.89 -54.57 15.09
N ARG A 457 16.67 -55.00 13.84
CA ARG A 457 15.85 -54.26 12.86
C ARG A 457 14.39 -54.13 13.29
N ARG A 458 13.85 -55.08 14.06
CA ARG A 458 12.51 -54.95 14.67
C ARG A 458 12.40 -53.79 15.66
N PHE A 459 13.52 -53.26 16.17
CA PHE A 459 13.58 -52.12 17.10
C PHE A 459 14.17 -50.83 16.51
N ASN A 460 14.50 -50.79 15.22
CA ASN A 460 14.96 -49.59 14.50
C ASN A 460 16.08 -48.76 15.19
N LEU A 461 16.93 -49.40 15.99
CA LEU A 461 18.09 -48.77 16.62
C LEU A 461 19.34 -48.98 15.74
N ARG A 462 19.88 -47.89 15.17
CA ARG A 462 21.21 -47.90 14.54
C ARG A 462 22.27 -48.04 15.63
N VAL A 463 22.89 -49.21 15.71
CA VAL A 463 23.99 -49.52 16.63
C VAL A 463 25.28 -48.86 16.14
N PHE A 464 25.91 -48.03 16.97
CA PHE A 464 27.28 -47.55 16.75
C PHE A 464 28.28 -48.56 17.33
N ILE A 465 29.14 -49.12 16.49
CA ILE A 465 30.21 -50.05 16.87
C ILE A 465 31.47 -49.23 17.23
N ARG A 466 32.12 -49.49 18.37
CA ARG A 466 33.35 -48.81 18.79
C ARG A 466 34.52 -49.79 18.94
N GLU A 467 35.68 -49.41 18.41
CA GLU A 467 37.00 -49.99 18.70
C GLU A 467 37.54 -49.51 20.06
N ARG A 468 38.15 -50.43 20.81
CA ARG A 468 38.73 -50.20 22.14
C ARG A 468 40.10 -49.52 22.00
N ALA A 469 40.14 -48.21 21.80
CA ALA A 469 41.37 -47.42 22.03
C ALA A 469 41.36 -46.89 23.47
N ALA A 470 42.30 -47.39 24.28
CA ALA A 470 42.55 -46.90 25.63
C ALA A 470 42.90 -45.40 25.59
N PHE A 471 42.08 -44.58 26.23
CA PHE A 471 42.41 -43.17 26.49
C PHE A 471 42.57 -43.00 28.00
N LEU A 472 43.81 -43.08 28.46
CA LEU A 472 44.23 -42.52 29.74
C LEU A 472 44.23 -40.99 29.61
N PRO A 473 43.88 -40.22 30.66
CA PRO A 473 43.92 -38.77 30.60
C PRO A 473 45.37 -38.32 30.77
N GLN A 474 45.99 -37.79 29.72
CA GLN A 474 47.19 -36.95 29.87
C GLN A 474 46.81 -35.47 29.72
N SER A 475 47.27 -34.71 30.70
CA SER A 475 47.16 -33.27 30.90
C SER A 475 47.47 -32.45 29.64
N SER A 476 46.58 -31.51 29.31
CA SER A 476 46.72 -30.62 28.16
C SER A 476 47.56 -29.38 28.49
N SER A 477 48.70 -29.24 27.81
CA SER A 477 49.42 -27.97 27.70
C SER A 477 49.83 -27.72 26.25
N ARG A 478 49.24 -26.66 25.65
CA ARG A 478 49.63 -25.96 24.41
C ARG A 478 49.52 -26.82 23.12
N LEU A 479 48.77 -26.41 22.10
CA LEU A 479 49.08 -25.25 21.25
C LEU A 479 47.83 -24.72 20.53
N ARG A 480 47.89 -23.41 20.24
CA ARG A 480 46.89 -22.54 19.63
C ARG A 480 46.78 -22.74 18.11
N SER A 481 45.54 -22.73 17.60
CA SER A 481 44.95 -21.99 16.44
C SER A 481 45.67 -21.94 15.06
N PRO A 482 45.04 -21.52 13.93
CA PRO A 482 43.65 -21.02 13.79
C PRO A 482 42.88 -21.61 12.60
N LEU A 483 41.56 -21.84 12.75
CA LEU A 483 40.63 -21.77 11.62
C LEU A 483 39.31 -21.15 12.13
N MET A 484 38.79 -20.26 11.29
CA MET A 484 37.85 -19.18 11.59
C MET A 484 36.55 -19.62 12.26
N SER A 485 36.24 -18.99 13.39
CA SER A 485 34.90 -18.91 13.97
C SER A 485 34.40 -17.47 13.90
N LEU A 486 33.31 -17.25 13.17
CA LEU A 486 32.49 -16.05 13.27
C LEU A 486 31.90 -15.97 14.68
N ASN A 487 32.34 -14.96 15.43
CA ASN A 487 31.81 -14.59 16.75
C ASN A 487 30.51 -13.79 16.55
N ILE A 488 29.41 -14.25 17.16
CA ILE A 488 28.30 -13.38 17.56
C ILE A 488 28.10 -13.61 19.06
N LYS A 489 28.73 -12.77 19.86
CA LYS A 489 28.33 -12.43 21.22
C LYS A 489 28.75 -10.99 21.45
N ASP A 490 27.77 -10.10 21.48
CA ASP A 490 27.73 -8.94 22.37
C ASP A 490 26.25 -8.62 22.61
N VAL A 491 25.68 -9.26 23.64
CA VAL A 491 24.47 -8.79 24.31
C VAL A 491 24.88 -8.58 25.76
N THR A 492 25.31 -7.36 26.05
CA THR A 492 25.53 -6.87 27.41
C THR A 492 24.19 -6.72 28.10
N VAL A 493 23.89 -7.65 29.02
CA VAL A 493 22.81 -7.51 29.99
C VAL A 493 23.32 -6.62 31.12
N ASN A 494 22.90 -5.35 31.13
CA ASN A 494 23.09 -4.49 32.30
C ASN A 494 22.19 -4.97 33.44
N LYS A 495 22.82 -5.45 34.52
CA LYS A 495 22.17 -5.63 35.84
C LYS A 495 22.37 -4.38 36.69
N PRO A 496 21.44 -4.06 37.62
CA PRO A 496 21.52 -2.87 38.46
C PRO A 496 22.62 -3.00 39.51
N VAL A 497 23.31 -1.89 39.78
CA VAL A 497 24.35 -1.79 40.80
C VAL A 497 23.70 -1.55 42.16
N GLU A 498 23.72 -2.56 43.02
CA GLU A 498 23.62 -2.40 44.47
C GLU A 498 24.94 -1.86 44.99
N ASN A 499 24.94 -0.68 45.62
CA ASN A 499 26.07 -0.18 46.40
C ASN A 499 25.63 -0.02 47.85
N CYS A 500 26.24 -0.80 48.74
CA CYS A 500 26.13 -0.63 50.17
C CYS A 500 27.53 -0.66 50.81
N SER A 501 27.78 0.38 51.63
CA SER A 501 28.71 0.44 52.77
C SER A 501 30.21 0.63 52.52
N LYS A 502 30.77 1.77 52.93
CA LYS A 502 31.39 1.92 54.27
C LYS A 502 31.93 3.33 54.56
N GLU A 503 31.92 3.60 55.85
CA GLU A 503 32.32 4.77 56.64
C GLU A 503 33.72 5.33 56.33
N MET A 504 33.90 6.64 56.52
CA MET A 504 34.85 7.16 57.52
C MET A 504 34.60 8.63 57.88
N THR A 505 35.05 8.93 59.10
CA THR A 505 34.83 10.03 60.05
C THR A 505 35.44 11.39 59.72
N GLU A 506 35.07 12.38 60.55
CA GLU A 506 35.63 13.74 60.79
C GLU A 506 35.00 14.85 59.92
N GLY A 507 34.51 15.98 60.43
CA GLY A 507 34.46 16.58 61.76
C GLY A 507 34.02 18.06 61.60
N ARG A 508 33.58 18.67 62.71
CA ARG A 508 33.37 20.13 62.94
C ARG A 508 32.07 20.82 62.47
N SER A 509 31.18 20.95 63.47
CA SER A 509 30.83 22.20 64.17
C SER A 509 29.83 23.21 63.60
N SER A 510 28.99 23.65 64.54
CA SER A 510 28.19 24.90 64.62
C SER A 510 26.83 24.84 63.94
N SER A 511 25.76 24.74 64.74
CA SER A 511 24.92 25.87 65.21
C SER A 511 23.78 26.11 64.20
N ARG A 512 22.53 26.41 64.53
CA ARG A 512 21.84 26.79 65.77
C ARG A 512 20.36 26.86 65.36
N THR A 513 19.47 26.48 66.28
CA THR A 513 18.15 27.09 66.52
C THR A 513 17.07 27.18 65.42
N THR A 514 15.89 26.63 65.78
CA THR A 514 14.52 27.21 65.62
C THR A 514 14.00 27.38 64.17
N GLU A 515 12.74 27.15 63.82
CA GLU A 515 11.50 27.33 64.56
C GLU A 515 10.34 26.67 63.79
N LYS A 516 9.22 26.55 64.51
CA LYS A 516 7.90 26.01 64.14
C LYS A 516 7.28 26.74 62.94
N PHE A 517 6.46 26.05 62.13
CA PHE A 517 4.98 26.11 62.15
C PHE A 517 4.36 25.66 60.82
N ALA A 518 3.22 24.97 60.98
CA ALA A 518 2.17 24.64 60.01
C ALA A 518 2.46 23.54 58.98
#